data_AF-A0A919TNE0-F1
#
_entry.id   AF-A0A919TNE0-F1
#
_cell.length_a   1.000
_cell.length_b   1.000
_cell.length_c   1.000
_cell.angle_alpha   90.00
_cell.angle_beta   90.00
_cell.angle_gamma   90.00
#
_symmetry.space_group_name_H-M   'P 1'
#
loop_
_entity.id
_entity.type
_entity.pdbx_description
1 polymer ?
#
loop_
_entity_poly.entity_id
_entity_poly.type
_entity_poly.pdbx_seq_one_letter_code
_entity_poly.pdbx_strand_id
1 'polypeptide(L)' 'MMLGESALALALDRDTLPPSAGGVLTPATGIGDALVTRLRNAGFEISARKL' A
#
# COMPACT_ATOMS: atom_id res chain seq x y z
N MET A 1 -0.90 -12.84 7.45
CA MET A 1 -1.47 -11.67 8.15
C MET A 1 -1.13 -10.42 7.36
N MET A 2 -2.12 -9.65 6.89
CA MET A 2 -1.92 -8.50 6.00
C MET A 2 -1.04 -7.38 6.59
N LEU A 3 -0.90 -7.28 7.92
CA LEU A 3 -0.06 -6.26 8.58
C LEU A 3 1.43 -6.38 8.23
N GLY A 4 1.94 -7.59 7.97
CA GLY A 4 3.35 -7.77 7.60
C GLY A 4 3.66 -7.14 6.25
N GLU A 5 2.74 -7.28 5.29
CA GLU A 5 2.86 -6.68 3.97
C GLU A 5 2.77 -5.15 4.02
N SER A 6 1.92 -4.61 4.90
CA SER A 6 1.88 -3.16 5.17
C SER A 6 3.20 -2.65 5.75
N ALA A 7 3.81 -3.38 6.69
CA ALA A 7 5.10 -3.01 7.27
C ALA A 7 6.23 -3.08 6.24
N LEU A 8 6.26 -4.13 5.41
CA LEU A 8 7.22 -4.30 4.33
C LEU A 8 7.07 -3.18 3.29
N ALA A 9 5.85 -2.79 2.91
CA ALA A 9 5.62 -1.68 2.00
C ALA A 9 6.18 -0.36 2.54
N LEU A 10 5.91 -0.05 3.81
CA LEU A 10 6.44 1.14 4.47
C LEU A 10 7.98 1.13 4.61
N ALA A 11 8.56 -0.04 4.82
CA ALA A 11 10.00 -0.18 5.04
C ALA A 11 10.80 -0.17 3.73
N LEU A 12 10.30 -0.83 2.69
CA LEU A 12 11.07 -1.20 1.50
C LEU A 12 10.69 -0.44 0.23
N ASP A 13 9.46 0.09 0.11
CA ASP A 13 8.97 0.70 -1.14
C ASP A 13 8.85 2.24 -1.05
N ARG A 14 9.76 2.89 -0.31
CA ARG A 14 9.68 4.32 0.02
C ARG A 14 9.62 5.25 -1.20
N ASP A 15 10.26 4.84 -2.28
CA ASP A 15 10.28 5.51 -3.59
C ASP A 15 8.92 5.48 -4.30
N THR A 16 8.05 4.55 -3.92
CA THR A 16 6.69 4.41 -4.46
C THR A 16 5.62 5.08 -3.58
N LEU A 17 6.00 5.51 -2.37
CA LEU A 17 5.11 6.23 -1.47
C LEU A 17 4.90 7.68 -1.94
N PRO A 18 3.78 8.33 -1.58
CA PRO A 18 3.52 9.70 -1.95
C PRO A 18 4.69 10.63 -1.56
N PRO A 19 5.10 11.56 -2.44
CA PRO A 19 6.26 12.42 -2.20
C PRO A 19 6.00 13.53 -1.17
N SER A 20 4.78 13.65 -0.63
CA SER A 20 4.44 14.68 0.35
C SER A 20 5.11 14.39 1.68
N ALA A 21 5.49 15.45 2.41
CA ALA A 21 6.17 15.36 3.71
C ALA A 21 5.29 14.80 4.86
N GLY A 22 4.15 14.19 4.55
CA GLY A 22 3.17 13.68 5.51
C GLY A 22 1.94 14.58 5.71
N GLY A 23 1.11 14.17 6.67
CA GLY A 23 -0.21 14.76 6.97
C GLY A 23 -1.18 13.66 7.45
N VAL A 24 -2.42 14.05 7.76
CA VAL A 24 -3.47 13.04 8.04
C VAL A 24 -3.95 12.48 6.72
N LEU A 25 -3.31 11.40 6.28
CA LEU A 25 -3.72 10.65 5.10
C LEU A 25 -4.58 9.47 5.50
N THR A 26 -5.57 9.15 4.66
CA THR A 26 -6.20 7.83 4.78
C THR A 26 -5.16 6.76 4.41
N PRO A 27 -5.22 5.55 5.00
CA PRO A 27 -4.30 4.48 4.64
C PRO A 27 -4.29 4.16 3.13
N ALA A 28 -5.46 4.26 2.48
CA ALA A 28 -5.58 4.07 1.04
C ALA A 28 -4.72 5.06 0.25
N THR A 29 -4.67 6.33 0.66
CA THR A 29 -3.83 7.36 0.03
C THR A 29 -2.36 7.23 0.42
N GLY A 30 -2.07 6.86 1.68
CA GLY A 30 -0.69 6.85 2.20
C GLY A 30 0.15 5.66 1.75
N ILE A 31 -0.44 4.45 1.70
CA ILE A 31 0.29 3.21 1.39
C ILE A 31 -0.44 2.30 0.40
N GLY A 32 -1.63 2.69 -0.08
CA GLY A 32 -2.53 1.80 -0.81
C GLY A 32 -1.89 1.20 -2.07
N ASP A 33 -1.28 2.04 -2.90
CA ASP A 33 -0.72 1.61 -4.18
C ASP A 33 0.50 0.67 -4.01
N ALA A 34 1.42 1.03 -3.11
CA ALA A 34 2.58 0.21 -2.78
C ALA A 34 2.14 -1.15 -2.22
N LEU A 35 1.19 -1.15 -1.28
CA LEU A 35 0.68 -2.38 -0.67
C LEU A 35 -0.07 -3.27 -1.67
N VAL A 36 -0.93 -2.71 -2.52
CA VAL A 36 -1.65 -3.47 -3.56
C VAL A 36 -0.67 -4.12 -4.53
N THR A 37 0.37 -3.38 -4.93
CA THR A 37 1.41 -3.90 -5.83
C THR A 37 2.14 -5.09 -5.19
N ARG A 38 2.58 -4.96 -3.94
CA ARG A 38 3.24 -6.07 -3.24
C ARG A 38 2.34 -7.28 -3.06
N LEU A 39 1.09 -7.08 -2.67
CA LEU A 39 0.14 -8.18 -2.48
C LEU A 39 -0.11 -8.94 -3.80
N ARG A 40 -0.27 -8.22 -4.91
CA ARG A 40 -0.39 -8.84 -6.25
C ARG A 40 0.87 -9.61 -6.62
N ASN A 41 2.06 -9.07 -6.35
CA ASN A 41 3.33 -9.77 -6.58
C ASN A 41 3.47 -11.02 -5.69
N ALA A 42 2.87 -11.01 -4.50
CA ALA A 42 2.77 -12.17 -3.62
C ALA A 42 1.67 -13.18 -4.04
N GLY A 43 1.02 -12.96 -5.19
CA GLY A 43 0.02 -13.88 -5.76
C GLY A 43 -1.41 -13.66 -5.27
N PHE A 44 -1.69 -12.55 -4.58
CA PHE A 44 -3.06 -12.24 -4.15
C PHE A 44 -3.89 -11.64 -5.29
N GLU A 45 -5.12 -12.14 -5.43
CA GLU A 45 -6.14 -11.48 -6.25
C GLU A 45 -6.94 -10.50 -5.39
N ILE A 46 -6.99 -9.23 -5.83
CA ILE A 46 -7.66 -8.14 -5.11
C ILE A 46 -8.43 -7.28 -6.10
N SER A 47 -9.72 -7.07 -5.82
CA SER A 47 -10.63 -6.25 -6.62
C SER A 47 -11.47 -5.32 -5.74
N ALA A 48 -11.92 -4.22 -6.33
CA ALA A 48 -12.86 -3.29 -5.71
C ALA A 48 -13.85 -2.83 -6.78
N ARG A 49 -15.11 -2.58 -6.38
CA ARG A 49 -16.09 -1.93 -7.25
C ARG A 49 -16.65 -0.71 -6.57
N LYS A 50 -16.98 0.30 -7.37
CA LYS A 50 -17.82 1.40 -6.90
C LYS A 50 -19.24 0.87 -6.67
N LEU A 51 -19.88 1.32 -5.58
CA LEU A 51 -21.28 0.99 -5.29
C LEU A 51 -22.21 1.64 -6.32
#